data_AF-A0A7Y2GY54-F1
#
_entry.id   AF-A0A7Y2GY54-F1
#
_cell.length_a   1.000
_cell.length_b   1.000
_cell.length_c   1.000
_cell.angle_alpha   90.00
_cell.angle_beta   90.00
_cell.angle_gamma   90.00
#
_symmetry.space_group_name_H-M   'P 1'
#
loop_
_entity.id
_entity.type
_entity.pdbx_description
1 polymer ?
#
loop_
_entity_poly.entity_id
_entity_poly.type
_entity_poly.pdbx_seq_one_letter_code
_entity_poly.pdbx_strand_id
1 'polypeptide(L)'
;MTFALAVTWSTPETLLFWINSIGVLLQLLALFLLVKAILQSQQEIKALLNKQSFILWYLAFVGLILKILVQGLVAVPAVAKISYTIHNFVIGFIHLLVLGCLSVFVFGAFLILLSEERRTIISKLGLITFVSGIIISEFLLFMQGIFHWLEMGFITRYYEQIFAASLLLPLGAIILFSSTFVKSTNNQLSYLK
;
A
#
# COMPACT_ATOMS: atom_id res chain seq x y z
N MET A 1 -10.89 -7.49 -1.33
CA MET A 1 -11.47 -7.75 0.01
C MET A 1 -12.78 -8.43 -0.23
N THR A 2 -12.90 -9.69 0.17
CA THR A 2 -14.23 -10.28 0.35
C THR A 2 -14.88 -9.57 1.54
N PHE A 3 -16.07 -9.01 1.36
CA PHE A 3 -16.85 -8.43 2.45
C PHE A 3 -16.98 -9.41 3.63
N ALA A 4 -17.07 -10.70 3.32
CA ALA A 4 -17.06 -11.80 4.29
C ALA A 4 -15.87 -11.76 5.28
N LEU A 5 -14.67 -11.33 4.88
CA LEU A 5 -13.52 -11.25 5.78
C LEU A 5 -13.72 -10.17 6.86
N ALA A 6 -14.17 -8.98 6.45
CA ALA A 6 -14.44 -7.88 7.36
C ALA A 6 -15.58 -8.24 8.34
N VAL A 7 -16.58 -8.99 7.87
CA VAL A 7 -17.67 -9.47 8.73
C VAL A 7 -17.20 -10.58 9.67
N THR A 8 -16.35 -11.54 9.23
CA THR A 8 -15.79 -12.55 10.14
C THR A 8 -14.95 -11.97 11.27
N TRP A 9 -14.41 -10.75 11.10
CA TRP A 9 -13.71 -10.03 12.16
C TRP A 9 -14.65 -9.46 13.22
N SER A 10 -15.89 -9.15 12.84
CA SER A 10 -16.93 -8.69 13.77
C SER A 10 -17.74 -9.84 14.38
N THR A 11 -17.99 -10.91 13.62
CA THR A 11 -18.75 -12.09 14.06
C THR A 11 -18.10 -13.36 13.49
N PRO A 12 -17.37 -14.14 14.31
CA PRO A 12 -16.72 -15.37 13.86
C PRO A 12 -17.73 -16.51 13.67
N GLU A 13 -18.53 -16.41 12.61
CA GLU A 13 -19.46 -17.45 12.17
C GLU A 13 -18.82 -18.38 11.14
N THR A 14 -19.02 -19.69 11.31
CA THR A 14 -18.41 -20.75 10.47
C THR A 14 -18.80 -20.65 9.00
N LEU A 15 -20.01 -20.17 8.69
CA LEU A 15 -20.49 -19.96 7.31
C LEU A 15 -19.71 -18.87 6.57
N LEU A 16 -19.39 -17.77 7.24
CA LEU A 16 -18.65 -16.66 6.65
C LEU A 16 -17.20 -17.04 6.36
N PHE A 17 -16.61 -17.94 7.17
CA PHE A 17 -15.27 -18.49 6.93
C PHE A 17 -15.19 -19.31 5.63
N TRP A 18 -16.19 -20.13 5.35
CA TRP A 18 -16.28 -20.90 4.09
C TRP A 18 -16.41 -19.99 2.88
N ILE A 19 -17.29 -18.99 2.95
CA ILE A 19 -17.47 -17.99 1.87
C ILE A 19 -16.16 -17.22 1.63
N ASN A 20 -15.47 -16.83 2.70
CA ASN A 20 -14.19 -16.15 2.59
C ASN A 20 -13.12 -17.05 1.93
N SER A 21 -13.05 -18.33 2.31
CA SER A 21 -12.12 -19.30 1.74
C SER A 21 -12.31 -19.49 0.24
N ILE A 22 -13.57 -19.59 -0.22
CA ILE A 22 -13.91 -19.66 -1.65
C ILE A 22 -13.50 -18.38 -2.38
N GLY A 23 -13.77 -17.21 -1.79
CA GLY A 23 -13.38 -15.93 -2.38
C GLY A 23 -11.87 -15.73 -2.48
N VAL A 24 -11.10 -16.26 -1.51
CA VAL A 24 -9.63 -16.27 -1.54
C VAL A 24 -9.11 -17.17 -2.67
N LEU A 25 -9.70 -18.36 -2.85
CA LEU A 25 -9.34 -19.27 -3.95
C LEU A 25 -9.56 -18.61 -5.32
N LEU A 26 -10.71 -17.94 -5.50
CA LEU A 26 -11.00 -17.19 -6.72
C LEU A 26 -10.01 -16.03 -6.94
N GLN A 27 -9.62 -15.32 -5.88
CA GLN A 27 -8.64 -14.23 -5.97
C GLN A 27 -7.23 -14.74 -6.29
N LEU A 28 -6.82 -15.90 -5.76
CA LEU A 28 -5.56 -16.54 -6.13
C LEU A 28 -5.54 -16.93 -7.61
N LEU A 29 -6.67 -17.44 -8.12
CA LEU A 29 -6.81 -17.79 -9.52
C LEU A 29 -6.77 -16.55 -10.43
N ALA A 30 -7.44 -15.47 -10.02
CA ALA A 30 -7.38 -14.18 -10.71
C ALA A 30 -5.96 -13.57 -10.69
N LEU A 31 -5.23 -13.67 -9.57
CA LEU A 31 -3.83 -13.25 -9.48
C LEU A 31 -2.98 -14.00 -10.50
N PHE A 32 -3.12 -15.33 -10.56
CA PHE A 32 -2.34 -16.15 -11.48
C PHE A 32 -2.55 -15.73 -12.94
N LEU A 33 -3.80 -15.52 -13.34
CA LEU A 33 -4.13 -15.03 -14.69
C LEU A 33 -3.56 -13.63 -14.95
N LEU A 34 -3.63 -12.74 -13.96
CA LEU A 34 -3.15 -11.36 -14.07
C LEU A 34 -1.61 -11.30 -14.14
N VAL A 35 -0.90 -12.09 -13.34
CA VAL A 35 0.56 -12.25 -13.40
C VAL A 35 0.98 -12.75 -14.79
N LYS A 36 0.28 -13.77 -15.31
CA LYS A 36 0.54 -14.31 -16.64
C LYS A 36 0.34 -13.25 -17.74
N ALA A 37 -0.73 -12.48 -17.68
CA ALA A 37 -1.01 -11.41 -18.62
C ALA A 37 0.06 -10.30 -18.59
N ILE A 38 0.51 -9.89 -17.39
CA ILE A 38 1.58 -8.89 -17.25
C ILE A 38 2.91 -9.41 -17.78
N LEU A 39 3.29 -10.65 -17.46
CA LEU A 39 4.53 -11.25 -17.96
C LEU A 39 4.54 -11.38 -19.48
N GLN A 40 3.37 -11.60 -20.09
CA GLN A 40 3.21 -11.68 -21.54
C GLN A 40 3.32 -10.29 -22.20
N SER A 41 2.77 -9.24 -21.60
CA SER A 41 2.80 -7.86 -22.13
C SER A 41 3.89 -6.97 -21.53
N GLN A 42 4.83 -7.52 -20.77
CA GLN A 42 5.83 -6.75 -20.02
C GLN A 42 6.72 -5.86 -20.90
N GLN A 43 6.99 -6.28 -22.13
CA GLN A 43 7.84 -5.52 -23.06
C GLN A 43 7.11 -4.29 -23.60
N GLU A 44 5.82 -4.43 -23.93
CA GLU A 44 4.96 -3.31 -24.34
C GLU A 44 4.73 -2.33 -23.19
N ILE A 45 4.52 -2.84 -21.98
CA ILE A 45 4.34 -2.02 -20.76
C ILE A 45 5.61 -1.21 -20.46
N LYS A 46 6.80 -1.82 -20.60
CA LYS A 46 8.08 -1.11 -20.41
C LYS A 46 8.35 -0.06 -21.50
N ALA A 47 7.84 -0.28 -22.72
CA ALA A 47 7.99 0.68 -23.82
C ALA A 47 7.08 1.90 -23.66
N LEU A 48 5.88 1.72 -23.08
CA LEU A 48 4.90 2.79 -22.83
C LEU A 48 5.14 3.56 -21.52
N LEU A 49 5.80 2.95 -20.52
CA LEU A 49 5.94 3.55 -19.19
C LEU A 49 7.34 4.08 -18.92
N ASN A 50 7.39 5.33 -18.49
CA ASN A 50 8.58 5.96 -17.96
C ASN A 50 9.05 5.29 -16.64
N LYS A 51 10.38 5.29 -16.36
CA LYS A 51 11.03 4.58 -15.23
C LYS A 51 10.33 4.76 -13.88
N GLN A 52 9.86 5.97 -13.58
CA GLN A 52 9.21 6.26 -12.30
C GLN A 52 7.79 5.69 -12.21
N SER A 53 7.05 5.69 -13.31
CA SER A 53 5.71 5.07 -13.37
C SER A 53 5.83 3.55 -13.29
N PHE A 54 6.87 2.96 -13.87
CA PHE A 54 7.15 1.53 -13.74
C PHE A 54 7.40 1.11 -12.29
N ILE A 55 8.16 1.90 -11.51
CA ILE A 55 8.40 1.64 -10.08
C ILE A 55 7.09 1.68 -9.28
N LEU A 56 6.22 2.64 -9.55
CA LEU A 56 4.93 2.77 -8.87
C LEU A 56 3.99 1.62 -9.22
N TRP A 57 3.96 1.21 -10.49
CA TRP A 57 3.19 0.06 -10.97
C TRP A 57 3.71 -1.24 -10.34
N TYR A 58 5.02 -1.40 -10.24
CA TYR A 58 5.65 -2.53 -9.56
C TYR A 58 5.29 -2.57 -8.07
N LEU A 59 5.35 -1.42 -7.38
CA LEU A 59 4.94 -1.30 -5.97
C LEU A 59 3.46 -1.67 -5.77
N ALA A 60 2.57 -1.19 -6.63
CA ALA A 60 1.16 -1.54 -6.59
C ALA A 60 0.93 -3.04 -6.82
N PHE A 61 1.67 -3.64 -7.76
CA PHE A 61 1.60 -5.06 -8.06
C PHE A 61 2.10 -5.93 -6.90
N VAL A 62 3.23 -5.55 -6.28
CA VAL A 62 3.75 -6.18 -5.06
C VAL A 62 2.73 -6.07 -3.92
N GLY A 63 2.11 -4.91 -3.74
CA GLY A 63 1.04 -4.71 -2.76
C GLY A 63 -0.17 -5.62 -3.00
N LEU A 64 -0.54 -5.85 -4.27
CA LEU A 64 -1.62 -6.75 -4.65
C LEU A 64 -1.27 -8.21 -4.34
N ILE A 65 -0.05 -8.66 -4.64
CA ILE A 65 0.43 -10.00 -4.27
C ILE A 65 0.42 -10.17 -2.76
N LEU A 66 1.01 -9.22 -2.02
CA LEU A 66 1.10 -9.28 -0.57
C LEU A 66 -0.30 -9.35 0.07
N LYS A 67 -1.25 -8.56 -0.47
CA LYS A 67 -2.66 -8.61 -0.07
C LYS A 67 -3.24 -10.01 -0.22
N ILE A 68 -3.06 -10.64 -1.38
CA ILE A 68 -3.64 -11.96 -1.66
C ILE A 68 -2.98 -13.05 -0.81
N LEU A 69 -1.66 -12.96 -0.57
CA LEU A 69 -0.96 -13.86 0.34
C LEU A 69 -1.49 -13.76 1.77
N VAL A 70 -1.64 -12.54 2.32
CA VAL A 70 -2.20 -12.36 3.66
C VAL A 70 -3.65 -12.85 3.73
N GLN A 71 -4.46 -12.62 2.70
CA GLN A 71 -5.82 -13.15 2.64
C GLN A 71 -5.85 -14.69 2.58
N GLY A 72 -4.87 -15.30 1.91
CA GLY A 72 -4.60 -16.74 1.91
C GLY A 72 -4.25 -17.29 3.28
N LEU A 73 -3.37 -16.59 4.00
CA LEU A 73 -2.97 -16.96 5.36
C LEU A 73 -4.16 -16.91 6.32
N VAL A 74 -5.01 -15.87 6.26
CA VAL A 74 -6.19 -15.75 7.13
C VAL A 74 -7.31 -16.74 6.76
N ALA A 75 -7.27 -17.36 5.58
CA ALA A 75 -8.16 -18.47 5.23
C ALA A 75 -7.81 -19.79 5.95
N VAL A 76 -6.72 -19.84 6.74
CA VAL A 76 -6.40 -20.97 7.61
C VAL A 76 -6.92 -20.69 9.03
N PRO A 77 -7.73 -21.56 9.65
CA PRO A 77 -8.38 -21.27 10.94
C PRO A 77 -7.39 -20.97 12.08
N ALA A 78 -6.23 -21.64 12.06
CA ALA A 78 -5.16 -21.43 13.04
C ALA A 78 -4.56 -20.02 12.95
N VAL A 79 -4.37 -19.52 11.73
CA VAL A 79 -3.83 -18.18 11.49
C VAL A 79 -4.90 -17.11 11.68
N ALA A 80 -6.15 -17.41 11.32
CA ALA A 80 -7.29 -16.53 11.60
C ALA A 80 -7.40 -16.23 13.10
N LYS A 81 -7.30 -17.26 13.97
CA LYS A 81 -7.25 -17.07 15.43
C LYS A 81 -6.11 -16.15 15.87
N ILE A 82 -4.91 -16.33 15.33
CA ILE A 82 -3.75 -15.47 15.65
C ILE A 82 -4.03 -14.02 15.23
N SER A 83 -4.57 -13.79 14.03
CA SER A 83 -4.93 -12.45 13.57
C SER A 83 -6.07 -11.82 14.37
N TYR A 84 -7.04 -12.60 14.88
CA TYR A 84 -8.09 -12.09 15.77
C TYR A 84 -7.56 -11.66 17.13
N THR A 85 -6.63 -12.45 17.68
CA THR A 85 -6.05 -12.15 18.99
C THR A 85 -5.13 -10.93 18.91
N ILE A 86 -4.38 -10.78 17.81
CA ILE A 86 -3.35 -9.74 17.67
C ILE A 86 -3.83 -8.65 16.71
N HIS A 87 -4.46 -7.62 17.27
CA HIS A 87 -5.05 -6.51 16.53
C HIS A 87 -4.04 -5.77 15.62
N ASN A 88 -2.76 -5.73 15.99
CA ASN A 88 -1.73 -5.07 15.20
C ASN A 88 -1.58 -5.67 13.78
N PHE A 89 -1.81 -6.98 13.60
CA PHE A 89 -1.78 -7.60 12.27
C PHE A 89 -2.95 -7.15 11.40
N VAL A 90 -4.13 -7.02 11.99
CA VAL A 90 -5.34 -6.53 11.31
C VAL A 90 -5.15 -5.08 10.89
N ILE A 91 -4.65 -4.24 11.81
CA ILE A 91 -4.42 -2.81 11.58
C ILE A 91 -3.36 -2.60 10.49
N GLY A 92 -2.23 -3.30 10.54
CA GLY A 92 -1.20 -3.26 9.50
C GLY A 92 -1.77 -3.65 8.14
N PHE A 93 -2.44 -4.81 8.05
CA PHE A 93 -3.02 -5.25 6.78
C PHE A 93 -3.98 -4.23 6.15
N ILE A 94 -4.84 -3.58 6.95
CA ILE A 94 -5.72 -2.52 6.45
C ILE A 94 -4.91 -1.31 5.96
N HIS A 95 -3.89 -0.89 6.71
CA HIS A 95 -3.02 0.24 6.34
C HIS A 95 -2.26 -0.04 5.03
N LEU A 96 -1.62 -1.20 4.90
CA LEU A 96 -0.93 -1.58 3.66
C LEU A 96 -1.89 -1.59 2.46
N LEU A 97 -3.15 -1.96 2.66
CA LEU A 97 -4.13 -2.05 1.59
C LEU A 97 -4.69 -0.67 1.18
N VAL A 98 -5.04 0.17 2.15
CA VAL A 98 -5.64 1.50 1.91
C VAL A 98 -4.57 2.55 1.65
N LEU A 99 -3.58 2.69 2.54
CA LEU A 99 -2.48 3.63 2.34
C LEU A 99 -1.48 3.11 1.32
N GLY A 100 -1.00 1.87 1.45
CA GLY A 100 0.03 1.33 0.57
C GLY A 100 -0.44 1.18 -0.88
N CYS A 101 -1.40 0.30 -1.13
CA CYS A 101 -1.81 -0.01 -2.51
C CYS A 101 -2.62 1.13 -3.16
N LEU A 102 -3.63 1.65 -2.46
CA LEU A 102 -4.58 2.61 -3.03
C LEU A 102 -3.96 4.00 -3.21
N SER A 103 -3.24 4.49 -2.22
CA SER A 103 -2.67 5.84 -2.28
C SER A 103 -1.49 5.90 -3.25
N VAL A 104 -0.60 4.90 -3.25
CA VAL A 104 0.51 4.82 -4.22
C VAL A 104 -0.02 4.67 -5.65
N PHE A 105 -1.10 3.91 -5.86
CA PHE A 105 -1.74 3.82 -7.17
C PHE A 105 -2.30 5.16 -7.65
N VAL A 106 -3.04 5.87 -6.79
CA VAL A 106 -3.61 7.20 -7.13
C VAL A 106 -2.50 8.21 -7.42
N PHE A 107 -1.45 8.26 -6.59
CA PHE A 107 -0.30 9.13 -6.84
C PHE A 107 0.48 8.72 -8.10
N GLY A 108 0.59 7.43 -8.39
CA GLY A 108 1.19 6.93 -9.64
C GLY A 108 0.40 7.30 -10.87
N ALA A 109 -0.93 7.18 -10.84
CA ALA A 109 -1.81 7.62 -11.91
C ALA A 109 -1.76 9.15 -12.09
N PHE A 110 -1.76 9.91 -11.00
CA PHE A 110 -1.59 11.37 -11.03
C PHE A 110 -0.27 11.79 -11.68
N LEU A 111 0.83 11.08 -11.37
CA LEU A 111 2.13 11.33 -11.97
C LEU A 111 2.22 10.96 -13.46
N ILE A 112 1.40 10.06 -13.96
CA ILE A 112 1.31 9.73 -15.39
C ILE A 112 0.52 10.82 -16.12
N LEU A 113 -0.52 11.38 -15.50
CA LEU A 113 -1.29 12.51 -16.04
C LEU A 113 -0.50 13.82 -16.04
N LEU A 114 0.42 14.02 -15.09
CA LEU A 114 1.35 15.15 -15.13
C LEU A 114 2.42 14.87 -16.19
N SER A 115 2.40 15.66 -17.26
CA SER A 115 3.44 15.65 -18.29
C SER A 115 4.85 15.72 -17.69
N GLU A 116 5.81 14.99 -18.28
CA GLU A 116 7.22 14.90 -17.82
C GLU A 116 7.83 16.27 -17.51
N GLU A 117 7.49 17.31 -18.27
CA GLU A 117 7.93 18.70 -18.03
C GLU A 117 7.46 19.28 -16.69
N ARG A 118 6.39 18.79 -16.07
CA ARG A 118 5.87 19.29 -14.78
C ARG A 118 6.52 18.63 -13.57
N ARG A 119 7.38 17.62 -13.75
CA ARG A 119 8.08 16.95 -12.64
C ARG A 119 9.21 17.78 -12.05
N THR A 120 8.91 18.51 -10.99
CA THR A 120 9.92 19.20 -10.19
C THR A 120 10.63 18.22 -9.25
N ILE A 121 11.90 18.48 -8.91
CA ILE A 121 12.68 17.71 -7.91
C ILE A 121 11.91 17.59 -6.58
N ILE A 122 11.17 18.64 -6.22
CA ILE A 122 10.30 18.71 -5.04
C ILE A 122 9.19 17.64 -5.08
N SER A 123 8.58 17.39 -6.24
CA SER A 123 7.54 16.36 -6.39
C SER A 123 8.11 14.95 -6.18
N LYS A 124 9.33 14.69 -6.68
CA LYS A 124 10.03 13.40 -6.47
C LYS A 124 10.36 13.20 -4.99
N LEU A 125 10.84 14.24 -4.31
CA LEU A 125 11.15 14.19 -2.88
C LEU A 125 9.88 13.94 -2.04
N GLY A 126 8.79 14.64 -2.31
CA GLY A 126 7.53 14.43 -1.59
C GLY A 126 7.00 13.01 -1.73
N LEU A 127 7.11 12.41 -2.93
CA LEU A 127 6.72 11.03 -3.16
C LEU A 127 7.61 10.03 -2.43
N ILE A 128 8.95 10.22 -2.45
CA ILE A 128 9.88 9.35 -1.73
C ILE A 128 9.59 9.39 -0.23
N THR A 129 9.39 10.59 0.33
CA THR A 129 9.07 10.80 1.75
C THR A 129 7.73 10.17 2.13
N PHE A 130 6.71 10.26 1.26
CA PHE A 130 5.42 9.64 1.49
C PHE A 130 5.52 8.11 1.50
N VAL A 131 6.18 7.53 0.49
CA VAL A 131 6.34 6.07 0.37
C VAL A 131 7.19 5.51 1.50
N SER A 132 8.26 6.19 1.91
CA SER A 132 9.08 5.76 3.04
C SER A 132 8.31 5.77 4.35
N GLY A 133 7.47 6.78 4.58
CA GLY A 133 6.56 6.84 5.73
C GLY A 133 5.65 5.61 5.83
N ILE A 134 5.03 5.21 4.70
CA ILE A 134 4.17 4.02 4.63
C ILE A 134 4.98 2.76 4.98
N ILE A 135 6.14 2.58 4.34
CA ILE A 135 6.96 1.37 4.54
C ILE A 135 7.40 1.26 6.01
N ILE A 136 7.84 2.36 6.62
CA ILE A 136 8.30 2.37 8.01
C ILE A 136 7.14 2.10 8.98
N SER A 137 5.98 2.77 8.80
CA SER A 137 4.83 2.56 9.68
C SER A 137 4.32 1.12 9.62
N GLU A 138 4.31 0.55 8.40
CA GLU A 138 3.83 -0.80 8.17
C GLU A 138 4.79 -1.84 8.75
N PHE A 139 6.10 -1.65 8.54
CA PHE A 139 7.12 -2.51 9.11
C PHE A 139 7.05 -2.53 10.64
N LEU A 140 6.84 -1.38 11.28
CA LEU A 140 6.66 -1.27 12.73
C LEU A 140 5.40 -2.03 13.22
N LEU A 141 4.27 -1.88 12.52
CA LEU A 141 3.02 -2.57 12.85
C LEU A 141 3.18 -4.10 12.76
N PHE A 142 3.79 -4.60 11.69
CA PHE A 142 4.06 -6.04 11.52
C PHE A 142 5.06 -6.56 12.54
N MET A 143 6.16 -5.84 12.80
CA MET A 143 7.14 -6.21 13.83
C MET A 143 6.46 -6.33 15.19
N GLN A 144 5.68 -5.34 15.60
CA GLN A 144 4.95 -5.39 16.87
C GLN A 144 3.95 -6.56 16.92
N GLY A 145 3.29 -6.87 15.80
CA GLY A 145 2.44 -8.06 15.67
C GLY A 145 3.21 -9.36 15.95
N ILE A 146 4.42 -9.51 15.38
CA ILE A 146 5.29 -10.67 15.58
C ILE A 146 5.79 -10.76 17.03
N PHE A 147 6.21 -9.65 17.63
CA PHE A 147 6.65 -9.62 19.03
C PHE A 147 5.55 -10.03 19.99
N HIS A 148 4.31 -9.59 19.73
CA HIS A 148 3.16 -9.98 20.53
C HIS A 148 2.81 -11.47 20.34
N TRP A 149 3.00 -12.01 19.12
CA TRP A 149 2.81 -13.43 18.83
C TRP A 149 3.81 -14.34 19.54
N LEU A 150 5.06 -13.88 19.68
CA LEU A 150 6.12 -14.59 20.38
C LEU A 150 6.10 -14.36 21.91
N GLU A 151 5.06 -13.70 22.43
CA GLU A 151 4.93 -13.31 23.85
C GLU A 151 6.13 -12.48 24.37
N MET A 152 6.93 -11.89 23.49
CA MET A 152 8.16 -11.14 23.82
C MET A 152 7.87 -9.71 24.32
N GLY A 153 6.62 -9.42 24.68
CA GLY A 153 6.19 -8.13 25.21
C GLY A 153 6.05 -7.04 24.15
N PHE A 154 6.14 -5.78 24.58
CA PHE A 154 6.01 -4.61 23.71
C PHE A 154 7.38 -4.03 23.34
N ILE A 155 7.52 -3.59 22.08
CA ILE A 155 8.71 -2.83 21.67
C ILE A 155 8.79 -1.54 22.50
N THR A 156 9.98 -1.24 23.02
CA THR A 156 10.24 -0.01 23.77
C THR A 156 9.90 1.21 22.92
N ARG A 157 9.05 2.11 23.44
CA ARG A 157 8.60 3.34 22.76
C ARG A 157 7.91 3.12 21.40
N TYR A 158 7.22 1.99 21.23
CA TYR A 158 6.45 1.67 20.03
C TYR A 158 5.54 2.81 19.54
N TYR A 159 4.77 3.43 20.43
CA TYR A 159 3.86 4.52 20.09
C TYR A 159 4.59 5.76 19.56
N GLU A 160 5.76 6.10 20.10
CA GLU A 160 6.58 7.22 19.63
C GLU A 160 7.14 6.95 18.23
N GLN A 161 7.59 5.71 17.99
CA GLN A 161 8.13 5.28 16.69
C GLN A 161 7.05 5.32 15.60
N ILE A 162 5.85 4.81 15.88
CA ILE A 162 4.72 4.88 14.94
C ILE A 162 4.28 6.31 14.72
N PHE A 163 4.26 7.14 15.76
CA PHE A 163 3.91 8.54 15.62
C PHE A 163 4.90 9.27 14.69
N ALA A 164 6.21 9.06 14.89
CA ALA A 164 7.24 9.63 14.03
C ALA A 164 7.13 9.15 12.57
N ALA A 165 6.86 7.85 12.36
CA ALA A 165 6.65 7.29 11.03
C ALA A 165 5.41 7.90 10.35
N SER A 166 4.32 8.04 11.11
CA SER A 166 3.07 8.61 10.61
C SER A 166 3.21 10.10 10.27
N LEU A 167 4.12 10.84 10.90
CA LEU A 167 4.40 12.24 10.58
C LEU A 167 5.03 12.43 9.19
N LEU A 168 5.73 11.42 8.68
CA LEU A 168 6.31 11.47 7.33
C LEU A 168 5.24 11.49 6.23
N LEU A 169 4.07 10.89 6.50
CA LEU A 169 2.96 10.84 5.56
C LEU A 169 2.36 12.24 5.24
N PRO A 170 1.89 13.04 6.22
CA PRO A 170 1.39 14.38 5.95
C PRO A 170 2.50 15.29 5.43
N LEU A 171 3.76 15.12 5.88
CA LEU A 171 4.89 15.89 5.34
C LEU A 171 5.11 15.61 3.84
N GLY A 172 5.13 14.34 3.44
CA GLY A 172 5.23 13.95 2.03
C GLY A 172 4.08 14.49 1.19
N ALA A 173 2.85 14.46 1.73
CA ALA A 173 1.67 15.02 1.07
C ALA A 173 1.76 16.55 0.90
N ILE A 174 2.20 17.29 1.93
CA ILE A 174 2.38 18.76 1.85
C ILE A 174 3.46 19.13 0.84
N ILE A 175 4.56 18.38 0.79
CA ILE A 175 5.64 18.60 -0.20
C ILE A 175 5.11 18.35 -1.63
N LEU A 176 4.31 17.31 -1.82
CA LEU A 176 3.66 17.04 -3.11
C LEU A 176 2.69 18.17 -3.51
N PHE A 177 1.87 18.64 -2.57
CA PHE A 177 0.89 19.69 -2.82
C PHE A 177 1.54 21.07 -3.07
N SER A 178 2.58 21.42 -2.32
CA SER A 178 3.36 22.65 -2.56
C SER A 178 4.06 22.62 -3.92
N SER A 179 4.52 21.45 -4.37
CA SER A 179 5.15 21.30 -5.69
C SER A 179 4.25 21.69 -6.85
N THR A 180 2.92 21.56 -6.70
CA THR A 180 1.96 21.97 -7.74
C THR A 180 1.74 23.48 -7.78
N PHE A 181 1.87 24.18 -6.65
CA PHE A 181 1.70 25.65 -6.59
C PHE A 181 2.93 26.41 -7.07
N VAL A 182 4.14 25.97 -6.69
CA VAL A 182 5.39 26.65 -7.04
C VAL A 182 5.56 26.82 -8.56
N LYS A 183 4.97 25.92 -9.37
CA LYS A 183 5.08 25.99 -10.83
C LYS A 183 3.97 26.80 -11.52
N SER A 184 2.83 27.03 -10.86
CA SER A 184 1.77 27.93 -11.37
C SER A 184 2.32 29.35 -11.55
N THR A 185 3.10 29.83 -10.58
CA THR A 185 3.73 31.15 -10.60
C THR A 185 4.82 31.27 -11.66
N ASN A 186 5.61 30.22 -11.89
CA ASN A 186 6.69 30.24 -12.90
C ASN A 186 6.18 30.24 -14.34
N ASN A 187 5.03 29.60 -14.62
CA ASN A 187 4.42 29.64 -15.95
C ASN A 187 3.91 31.05 -16.28
N GLN A 188 3.34 31.78 -15.32
CA GLN A 188 2.86 33.15 -15.55
C GLN A 188 3.97 34.14 -15.88
N LEU A 189 5.17 33.98 -15.30
CA LEU A 189 6.34 34.82 -15.58
C LEU A 189 6.94 34.60 -16.98
N SER A 190 6.68 33.45 -17.62
CA SER A 190 7.16 33.15 -18.97
C SER A 190 6.33 33.79 -20.09
N TYR A 191 5.07 34.16 -19.81
CA TYR A 191 4.20 34.88 -20.76
C TYR A 191 4.38 36.41 -20.69
N LEU A 192 5.17 36.90 -19.73
CA LEU A 192 5.45 38.32 -19.51
C LEU A 192 6.87 38.72 -19.97
N LYS A 193 7.59 37.82 -20.64
CA LYS A 193 8.86 38.10 -21.35
C LYS A 193 8.69 37.83 -22.83
#